data_AF-A0A6L5G4C9-F1
#
_entry.id   AF-A0A6L5G4C9-F1
#
_cell.length_a   1.000
_cell.length_b   1.000
_cell.length_c   1.000
_cell.angle_alpha   90.00
_cell.angle_beta   90.00
_cell.angle_gamma   90.00
#
_symmetry.space_group_name_H-M   'P 1'
#
loop_
_entity.id
_entity.type
_entity.pdbx_description
1 polymer ?
#
loop_
_entity_poly.entity_id
_entity_poly.type
_entity_poly.pdbx_seq_one_letter_code
_entity_poly.pdbx_strand_id
1 'polypeptide(L)'
;MAKQQEKETFGSRLKTIGMAIKFTNQRDKLFLPLEAAAILLPFVIVTALVVFARFSLLWYISAVFVALLAGLVVLNMRTSKVVNQEAVGKPGAAYALIDGIRGWTVTPGVAALSETQMVHRAVGKAGVVLLGEGGGKTRKLLGQEKKRIARVVGSTPVYTFLVGEGQGDDFSVTEVRKRLMKLPKNIDSKTANHIAKRLDALGVGMAIPKGPIPTSVNQGRAARRAMLRGR
;
A
#
# COMPACT_ATOMS: atom_id res chain seq x y z
N MET A 1 28.30 4.45 -14.33
CA MET A 1 27.65 4.39 -15.66
C MET A 1 26.16 4.61 -15.46
N ALA A 2 25.63 5.70 -16.01
CA ALA A 2 24.23 6.11 -15.91
C ALA A 2 23.35 5.16 -16.73
N LYS A 3 22.46 4.41 -16.07
CA LYS A 3 21.42 3.66 -16.79
C LYS A 3 20.38 4.68 -17.24
N GLN A 4 20.32 4.88 -18.55
CA GLN A 4 19.37 5.73 -19.24
C GLN A 4 17.96 5.47 -18.68
N GLN A 5 17.37 6.50 -18.09
CA GLN A 5 15.92 6.60 -17.99
C GLN A 5 15.42 6.58 -19.43
N GLU A 6 14.88 5.44 -19.85
CA GLU A 6 14.12 5.37 -21.10
C GLU A 6 13.01 6.42 -20.98
N LYS A 7 13.11 7.49 -21.77
CA LYS A 7 12.06 8.49 -21.87
C LYS A 7 10.82 7.72 -22.33
N GLU A 8 9.93 7.34 -21.42
CA GLU A 8 8.68 6.69 -21.80
C GLU A 8 7.94 7.64 -22.75
N THR A 9 8.00 7.31 -24.04
CA THR A 9 7.33 8.06 -25.10
C THR A 9 5.85 8.14 -24.76
N PHE A 10 5.19 9.25 -25.12
CA PHE A 10 3.76 9.46 -24.84
C PHE A 10 2.89 8.25 -25.24
N GLY A 11 3.24 7.59 -26.36
CA GLY A 11 2.59 6.35 -26.80
C GLY A 11 2.74 5.17 -25.83
N SER A 12 3.91 5.00 -25.20
CA SER A 12 4.15 3.96 -24.19
C SER A 12 3.32 4.19 -22.93
N ARG A 13 3.18 5.45 -22.49
CA ARG A 13 2.33 5.83 -21.35
C ARG A 13 0.85 5.56 -21.62
N LEU A 14 0.37 5.90 -22.82
CA LEU A 14 -1.00 5.60 -23.25
C LEU A 14 -1.26 4.09 -23.29
N LYS A 15 -0.30 3.30 -23.79
CA LYS A 15 -0.41 1.84 -23.81
C LYS A 15 -0.46 1.25 -22.40
N THR A 16 0.33 1.77 -21.46
CA THR A 16 0.29 1.37 -20.05
C THR A 16 -1.06 1.71 -19.41
N ILE A 17 -1.61 2.89 -19.69
CA ILE A 17 -2.96 3.29 -19.21
C ILE A 17 -4.03 2.34 -19.78
N GLY A 18 -3.99 2.06 -21.10
CA GLY A 18 -4.94 1.13 -21.73
C GLY A 18 -4.86 -0.28 -21.16
N MET A 19 -3.66 -0.76 -20.83
CA MET A 19 -3.48 -2.06 -20.16
C MET A 19 -4.05 -2.06 -18.74
N ALA A 20 -3.85 -0.97 -17.98
CA ALA A 20 -4.41 -0.82 -16.64
C ALA A 20 -5.95 -0.78 -16.64
N ILE A 21 -6.56 -0.09 -17.61
CA ILE A 21 -8.02 -0.06 -17.81
C ILE A 21 -8.54 -1.47 -18.10
N LYS A 22 -7.92 -2.19 -19.05
CA LYS A 22 -8.32 -3.56 -19.41
C LYS A 22 -8.22 -4.51 -18.21
N PHE A 23 -7.11 -4.44 -17.47
CA PHE A 23 -6.89 -5.23 -16.27
C PHE A 23 -7.91 -4.91 -15.16
N THR A 24 -8.18 -3.62 -14.92
CA THR A 24 -9.13 -3.18 -13.89
C THR A 24 -10.56 -3.61 -14.25
N ASN A 25 -10.98 -3.43 -15.50
CA ASN A 25 -12.32 -3.80 -15.97
C ASN A 25 -12.60 -5.31 -15.88
N GLN A 26 -11.58 -6.15 -16.16
CA GLN A 26 -11.73 -7.60 -16.03
C GLN A 26 -11.99 -8.06 -14.58
N ARG A 27 -11.57 -7.26 -13.60
CA ARG A 27 -11.68 -7.59 -12.16
C ARG A 27 -12.81 -6.85 -11.46
N ASP A 28 -13.12 -5.63 -11.88
CA ASP A 28 -14.18 -4.79 -11.33
C ASP A 28 -15.14 -4.36 -12.44
N LYS A 29 -16.25 -5.08 -12.60
CA LYS A 29 -17.28 -4.76 -13.63
C LYS A 29 -17.97 -3.41 -13.39
N LEU A 30 -17.92 -2.88 -12.15
CA LEU A 30 -18.45 -1.55 -11.82
C LEU A 30 -17.49 -0.43 -12.24
N PHE A 31 -16.28 -0.75 -12.68
CA PHE A 31 -15.31 0.23 -13.13
C PHE A 31 -15.81 1.00 -14.37
N LEU A 32 -16.28 0.30 -15.41
CA LEU A 32 -16.76 0.92 -16.65
C LEU A 32 -17.89 1.95 -16.45
N PRO A 33 -19.01 1.64 -15.76
CA PRO A 33 -20.08 2.62 -15.58
C PRO A 33 -19.63 3.80 -14.71
N LEU A 34 -18.73 3.58 -13.74
CA LEU A 34 -18.23 4.63 -12.88
C LEU A 34 -17.23 5.55 -13.59
N GLU A 35 -16.38 5.00 -14.45
CA GLU A 35 -15.45 5.77 -15.29
C GLU A 35 -16.22 6.58 -16.34
N ALA A 36 -17.23 5.98 -16.99
CA ALA A 36 -18.12 6.68 -17.89
C ALA A 36 -18.86 7.82 -17.17
N ALA A 37 -19.38 7.57 -15.97
CA ALA A 37 -20.02 8.62 -15.16
C ALA A 37 -19.02 9.74 -14.79
N ALA A 38 -17.79 9.40 -14.41
CA ALA A 38 -16.77 10.39 -14.05
C ALA A 38 -16.38 11.30 -15.21
N ILE A 39 -16.38 10.78 -16.44
CA ILE A 39 -16.10 11.56 -17.65
C ILE A 39 -17.33 12.37 -18.09
N LEU A 40 -18.53 11.78 -18.04
CA LEU A 40 -19.74 12.43 -18.55
C LEU A 40 -20.32 13.47 -17.59
N LEU A 41 -20.21 13.27 -16.27
CA LEU A 41 -20.79 14.15 -15.25
C LEU A 41 -20.36 15.62 -15.41
N PRO A 42 -19.06 15.96 -15.61
CA PRO A 42 -18.64 17.33 -15.84
C PRO A 42 -19.27 17.97 -17.09
N PHE A 43 -19.45 17.22 -18.17
CA PHE A 43 -20.09 17.74 -19.39
C PHE A 43 -21.59 17.98 -19.19
N VAL A 44 -22.27 17.11 -18.44
CA VAL A 44 -23.68 17.30 -18.08
C VAL A 44 -23.85 18.57 -17.25
N ILE A 45 -22.99 18.78 -16.25
CA ILE A 45 -23.00 19.97 -15.39
C ILE A 45 -22.76 21.24 -16.21
N VAL A 46 -21.71 21.27 -17.06
CA VAL A 46 -21.40 22.45 -17.86
C VAL A 46 -22.50 22.74 -18.89
N THR A 47 -23.07 21.72 -19.52
CA THR A 47 -24.20 21.92 -20.45
C THR A 47 -25.41 22.52 -19.74
N ALA A 48 -25.74 22.07 -18.53
CA ALA A 48 -26.80 22.67 -17.73
C ALA A 48 -26.49 24.14 -17.39
N LEU A 49 -25.26 24.47 -17.01
CA LEU A 49 -24.86 25.86 -16.71
C LEU A 49 -24.93 26.77 -17.94
N VAL A 50 -24.54 26.28 -19.12
CA VAL A 50 -24.62 27.05 -20.37
C VAL A 50 -26.08 27.29 -20.77
N VAL A 51 -26.93 26.26 -20.72
CA VAL A 51 -28.34 26.34 -21.15
C VAL A 51 -29.21 27.14 -20.18
N PHE A 52 -29.12 26.86 -18.88
CA PHE A 52 -30.02 27.45 -17.88
C PHE A 52 -29.50 28.76 -17.27
N ALA A 53 -28.18 28.93 -17.17
CA ALA A 53 -27.58 30.10 -16.54
C ALA A 53 -26.84 31.02 -17.54
N ARG A 54 -26.97 30.76 -18.85
CA ARG A 54 -26.39 31.56 -19.96
C ARG A 54 -24.87 31.78 -19.84
N PHE A 55 -24.16 30.80 -19.27
CA PHE A 55 -22.70 30.83 -19.21
C PHE A 55 -22.08 30.72 -20.61
N SER A 56 -20.87 31.29 -20.76
CA SER A 56 -20.11 31.21 -22.01
C SER A 56 -19.75 29.78 -22.37
N LEU A 57 -19.72 29.47 -23.68
CA LEU A 57 -19.24 28.18 -24.20
C LEU A 57 -17.77 27.89 -23.80
N LEU A 58 -16.99 28.89 -23.38
CA LEU A 58 -15.62 28.70 -22.89
C LEU A 58 -15.53 27.76 -21.68
N TRP A 59 -16.61 27.58 -20.92
CA TRP A 59 -16.65 26.66 -19.77
C TRP A 59 -16.51 25.18 -20.16
N TYR A 60 -16.77 24.81 -21.43
CA TYR A 60 -16.49 23.46 -21.93
C TYR A 60 -15.01 23.09 -21.87
N ILE A 61 -14.10 24.06 -21.99
CA ILE A 61 -12.65 23.83 -21.81
C ILE A 61 -12.36 23.36 -20.39
N SER A 62 -12.99 24.01 -19.40
CA SER A 62 -12.86 23.60 -17.99
C SER A 62 -13.47 22.22 -17.75
N ALA A 63 -14.59 21.89 -18.40
CA ALA A 63 -15.22 20.57 -18.33
C ALA A 63 -14.25 19.45 -18.75
N VAL A 64 -13.47 19.68 -19.81
CA VAL A 64 -12.49 18.71 -20.31
C VAL A 64 -11.41 18.44 -19.26
N PHE A 65 -10.83 19.49 -18.65
CA PHE A 65 -9.82 19.31 -17.61
C PHE A 65 -10.37 18.58 -16.38
N VAL A 66 -11.60 18.92 -15.95
CA VAL A 66 -12.25 18.25 -14.83
C VAL A 66 -12.55 16.79 -15.16
N ALA A 67 -13.01 16.48 -16.38
CA ALA A 67 -13.28 15.11 -16.82
C ALA A 67 -12.01 14.26 -16.86
N LEU A 68 -10.90 14.81 -17.37
CA LEU A 68 -9.60 14.14 -17.37
C LEU A 68 -9.11 13.86 -15.95
N LEU A 69 -9.20 14.83 -15.05
CA LEU A 69 -8.81 14.66 -13.65
C LEU A 69 -9.69 13.62 -12.94
N ALA A 70 -11.01 13.69 -13.13
CA ALA A 70 -11.96 12.77 -12.53
C ALA A 70 -11.73 11.32 -13.01
N GLY A 71 -11.51 11.13 -14.32
CA GLY A 71 -11.16 9.82 -14.88
C GLY A 71 -9.89 9.25 -14.27
N LEU A 72 -8.83 10.06 -14.16
CA LEU A 72 -7.56 9.64 -13.52
C LEU A 72 -7.73 9.26 -12.04
N VAL A 73 -8.52 10.04 -11.29
CA VAL A 73 -8.79 9.76 -9.87
C VAL A 73 -9.53 8.44 -9.72
N VAL A 74 -10.61 8.23 -10.49
CA VAL A 74 -11.40 6.99 -10.44
C VAL A 74 -10.55 5.78 -10.84
N LEU A 75 -9.78 5.89 -11.93
CA LEU A 75 -8.86 4.85 -12.37
C LEU A 75 -7.86 4.49 -11.27
N ASN A 76 -7.18 5.48 -10.69
CA ASN A 76 -6.18 5.24 -9.65
C ASN A 76 -6.79 4.58 -8.40
N MET A 77 -7.95 5.06 -7.95
CA MET A 77 -8.64 4.48 -6.80
C MET A 77 -9.06 3.03 -7.03
N ARG A 78 -9.57 2.71 -8.22
CA ARG A 78 -10.07 1.37 -8.58
C ARG A 78 -8.92 0.39 -8.85
N THR A 79 -7.90 0.80 -9.60
CA THR A 79 -6.70 -0.01 -9.81
C THR A 79 -6.02 -0.32 -8.48
N SER A 80 -5.90 0.65 -7.57
CA SER A 80 -5.36 0.43 -6.22
C SER A 80 -6.15 -0.63 -5.45
N LYS A 81 -7.49 -0.62 -5.56
CA LYS A 81 -8.35 -1.62 -4.93
C LYS A 81 -8.12 -3.02 -5.50
N VAL A 82 -8.08 -3.16 -6.82
CA VAL A 82 -7.87 -4.45 -7.50
C VAL A 82 -6.48 -5.01 -7.18
N VAL A 83 -5.44 -4.18 -7.26
CA VAL A 83 -4.06 -4.59 -6.95
C VAL A 83 -3.93 -5.06 -5.51
N ASN A 84 -4.57 -4.37 -4.56
CA ASN A 84 -4.56 -4.78 -3.17
C ASN A 84 -5.29 -6.11 -2.94
N GLN A 85 -6.35 -6.40 -3.71
CA GLN A 85 -7.04 -7.67 -3.67
C GLN A 85 -6.21 -8.80 -4.29
N GLU A 86 -5.49 -8.54 -5.38
CA GLU A 86 -4.58 -9.54 -5.99
C GLU A 86 -3.29 -9.76 -5.18
N ALA A 87 -2.98 -8.89 -4.23
CA ALA A 87 -1.92 -9.14 -3.26
C ALA A 87 -2.31 -10.25 -2.28
N VAL A 88 -3.61 -10.46 -2.02
CA VAL A 88 -4.10 -11.50 -1.12
C VAL A 88 -3.66 -12.88 -1.59
N GLY A 89 -3.00 -13.64 -0.72
CA GLY A 89 -2.48 -14.99 -1.04
C GLY A 89 -1.06 -15.02 -1.61
N LYS A 90 -0.43 -13.87 -1.87
CA LYS A 90 1.00 -13.81 -2.17
C LYS A 90 1.82 -13.75 -0.88
N PRO A 91 2.96 -14.45 -0.79
CA PRO A 91 3.82 -14.35 0.38
C PRO A 91 4.29 -12.90 0.63
N GLY A 92 4.09 -12.41 1.86
CA GLY A 92 4.45 -11.05 2.28
C GLY A 92 3.43 -9.98 1.90
N ALA A 93 2.20 -10.37 1.57
CA ALA A 93 1.12 -9.44 1.23
C ALA A 93 0.78 -8.49 2.37
N ALA A 94 0.84 -8.95 3.62
CA ALA A 94 0.53 -8.13 4.79
C ALA A 94 1.49 -6.94 4.89
N TYR A 95 2.78 -7.14 4.58
CA TYR A 95 3.76 -6.06 4.50
C TYR A 95 3.49 -5.13 3.32
N ALA A 96 3.26 -5.67 2.12
CA ALA A 96 3.10 -4.86 0.91
C ALA A 96 1.95 -3.84 1.02
N LEU A 97 0.87 -4.19 1.74
CA LEU A 97 -0.28 -3.30 1.93
C LEU A 97 -0.09 -2.22 2.98
N ILE A 98 0.88 -2.38 3.89
CA ILE A 98 1.16 -1.41 4.95
C ILE A 98 2.48 -0.65 4.76
N ASP A 99 3.30 -1.06 3.80
CA ASP A 99 4.51 -0.35 3.43
C ASP A 99 4.16 1.09 3.00
N GLY A 100 4.89 2.05 3.55
CA GLY A 100 4.67 3.49 3.28
C GLY A 100 3.45 4.13 3.96
N ILE A 101 2.74 3.45 4.88
CA ILE A 101 1.74 4.14 5.70
C ILE A 101 2.42 5.23 6.54
N ARG A 102 1.92 6.46 6.43
CA ARG A 102 2.47 7.60 7.18
C ARG A 102 2.33 7.40 8.69
N GLY A 103 3.41 7.66 9.42
CA GLY A 103 3.45 7.56 10.88
C GLY A 103 3.68 6.14 11.41
N TRP A 104 3.96 5.19 10.52
CA TRP A 104 4.33 3.83 10.86
C TRP A 104 5.69 3.49 10.24
N THR A 105 6.53 2.80 11.02
CA THR A 105 7.77 2.18 10.55
C THR A 105 7.53 0.68 10.49
N VAL A 106 7.56 0.12 9.28
CA VAL A 106 7.27 -1.29 9.05
C VAL A 106 8.57 -2.02 8.69
N THR A 107 8.87 -3.09 9.43
CA THR A 107 9.99 -3.99 9.19
C THR A 107 9.44 -5.35 8.79
N PRO A 108 9.69 -5.83 7.55
CA PRO A 108 9.21 -7.14 7.13
C PRO A 108 10.06 -8.27 7.74
N GLY A 109 9.44 -9.45 7.95
CA GLY A 109 10.17 -10.69 8.20
C GLY A 109 11.03 -10.69 9.47
N VAL A 110 10.55 -10.08 10.57
CA VAL A 110 11.28 -10.09 11.85
C VAL A 110 11.44 -11.50 12.42
N ALA A 111 10.54 -12.41 12.05
CA ALA A 111 10.66 -13.85 12.24
C ALA A 111 10.00 -14.55 11.06
N ALA A 112 10.59 -15.63 10.54
CA ALA A 112 10.01 -16.41 9.45
C ALA A 112 10.29 -17.90 9.66
N LEU A 113 9.30 -18.74 9.36
CA LEU A 113 9.47 -20.19 9.25
C LEU A 113 9.61 -20.62 7.78
N SER A 114 8.95 -19.92 6.87
CA SER A 114 9.05 -20.08 5.41
C SER A 114 8.78 -18.75 4.71
N GLU A 115 8.91 -18.69 3.38
CA GLU A 115 8.53 -17.48 2.63
C GLU A 115 7.03 -17.17 2.74
N THR A 116 6.18 -18.14 3.01
CA THR A 116 4.73 -17.95 3.19
C THR A 116 4.33 -17.74 4.65
N GLN A 117 5.21 -18.08 5.60
CA GLN A 117 4.93 -18.02 7.03
C GLN A 117 5.92 -17.10 7.72
N MET A 118 5.54 -15.84 7.88
CA MET A 118 6.40 -14.82 8.46
C MET A 118 5.65 -13.83 9.34
N VAL A 119 6.40 -13.16 10.20
CA VAL A 119 5.93 -12.10 11.08
C VAL A 119 6.55 -10.80 10.63
N HIS A 120 5.70 -9.80 10.43
CA HIS A 120 6.09 -8.43 10.16
C HIS A 120 5.87 -7.59 11.42
N ARG A 121 6.69 -6.55 11.58
CA ARG A 121 6.59 -5.61 12.69
C ARG A 121 6.22 -4.24 12.14
N ALA A 122 5.23 -3.60 12.75
CA ALA A 122 4.88 -2.21 12.50
C ALA A 122 4.96 -1.42 13.82
N VAL A 123 5.72 -0.33 13.84
CA VAL A 123 5.89 0.54 15.01
C VAL A 123 5.28 1.90 14.68
N GLY A 124 4.42 2.42 15.56
CA GLY A 124 3.77 3.71 15.38
C GLY A 124 3.29 4.30 16.70
N LYS A 125 2.45 5.34 16.63
CA LYS A 125 1.90 6.00 17.83
C LYS A 125 1.05 5.08 18.72
N ALA A 126 0.56 3.96 18.19
CA ALA A 126 -0.15 2.98 19.00
C ALA A 126 0.79 2.11 19.86
N GLY A 127 2.07 2.05 19.52
CA GLY A 127 3.02 1.10 20.08
C GLY A 127 3.56 0.17 19.01
N VAL A 128 3.81 -1.09 19.38
CA VAL A 128 4.32 -2.12 18.47
C VAL A 128 3.20 -3.06 18.07
N VAL A 129 3.07 -3.31 16.77
CA VAL A 129 2.13 -4.26 16.21
C VAL A 129 2.90 -5.34 15.47
N LEU A 130 2.64 -6.59 15.82
CA LEU A 130 3.16 -7.77 15.13
C LEU A 130 2.05 -8.37 14.28
N LEU A 131 2.34 -8.59 13.00
CA LEU A 131 1.42 -9.11 12.01
C LEU A 131 1.98 -10.44 11.52
N GLY A 132 1.32 -11.54 11.85
CA GLY A 132 1.70 -12.86 11.37
C GLY A 132 0.94 -13.21 10.10
N GLU A 133 1.64 -13.65 9.07
CA GLU A 133 1.09 -14.17 7.82
C GLU A 133 1.36 -15.69 7.73
N GLY A 134 0.51 -16.44 7.04
CA GLY A 134 0.74 -17.86 6.72
C GLY A 134 0.06 -18.88 7.64
N GLY A 135 -0.96 -18.47 8.39
CA GLY A 135 -1.87 -19.35 9.13
C GLY A 135 -1.38 -19.77 10.53
N GLY A 136 -2.04 -20.76 11.12
CA GLY A 136 -1.97 -21.06 12.57
C GLY A 136 -0.57 -21.34 13.14
N LYS A 137 0.38 -21.86 12.36
CA LYS A 137 1.77 -22.07 12.82
C LYS A 137 2.48 -20.75 13.15
N THR A 138 2.12 -19.66 12.48
CA THR A 138 2.65 -18.31 12.72
C THR A 138 2.20 -17.75 14.08
N ARG A 139 1.11 -18.27 14.66
CA ARG A 139 0.66 -17.87 16.02
C ARG A 139 1.71 -18.18 17.10
N LYS A 140 2.45 -19.29 16.96
CA LYS A 140 3.57 -19.63 17.86
C LYS A 140 4.74 -18.66 17.69
N LEU A 141 5.07 -18.29 16.44
CA LEU A 141 6.09 -17.28 16.13
C LEU A 141 5.72 -15.91 16.72
N LEU A 142 4.46 -15.48 16.56
CA LEU A 142 3.96 -14.24 17.16
C LEU A 142 4.14 -14.23 18.68
N GLY A 143 3.83 -15.33 19.36
CA GLY A 143 4.01 -15.46 20.80
C GLY A 143 5.46 -15.34 21.24
N GLN A 144 6.39 -15.94 20.49
CA GLN A 144 7.83 -15.85 20.76
C GLN A 144 8.35 -14.41 20.56
N GLU A 145 7.99 -13.79 19.44
CA GLU A 145 8.42 -12.44 19.12
C GLU A 145 7.81 -11.39 20.06
N LYS A 146 6.55 -11.57 20.46
CA LYS A 146 5.91 -10.73 21.49
C LYS A 146 6.71 -10.75 22.79
N LYS A 147 7.11 -11.94 23.27
CA LYS A 147 7.92 -12.07 24.49
C LYS A 147 9.30 -11.42 24.33
N ARG A 148 9.93 -11.55 23.17
CA ARG A 148 11.24 -10.93 22.87
C ARG A 148 11.15 -9.40 22.88
N ILE A 149 10.16 -8.85 22.19
CA ILE A 149 9.93 -7.40 22.08
C ILE A 149 9.51 -6.81 23.42
N ALA A 150 8.64 -7.48 24.18
CA ALA A 150 8.15 -7.01 25.48
C ALA A 150 9.29 -6.67 26.46
N ARG A 151 10.41 -7.41 26.43
CA ARG A 151 11.58 -7.12 27.27
C ARG A 151 12.26 -5.78 26.96
N VAL A 152 12.02 -5.24 25.78
CA VAL A 152 12.74 -4.07 25.24
C VAL A 152 11.86 -2.84 25.28
N VAL A 153 10.59 -2.98 24.93
CA VAL A 153 9.65 -1.86 24.78
C VAL A 153 9.07 -1.36 26.10
N GLY A 154 9.31 -2.09 27.20
CA GLY A 154 8.88 -1.71 28.54
C GLY A 154 7.36 -1.64 28.65
N SER A 155 6.83 -0.48 29.04
CA SER A 155 5.39 -0.24 29.22
C SER A 155 4.61 -0.01 27.92
N THR A 156 5.27 0.02 26.77
CA THR A 156 4.59 0.27 25.49
C THR A 156 3.75 -0.93 25.06
N PRO A 157 2.48 -0.74 24.65
CA PRO A 157 1.63 -1.83 24.20
C PRO A 157 2.20 -2.60 22.99
N VAL A 158 2.10 -3.93 23.05
CA VAL A 158 2.45 -4.86 21.96
C VAL A 158 1.21 -5.61 21.50
N TYR A 159 0.70 -5.24 20.33
CA TYR A 159 -0.42 -5.89 19.68
C TYR A 159 0.08 -7.02 18.77
N THR A 160 -0.69 -8.11 18.69
CA THR A 160 -0.39 -9.25 17.81
C THR A 160 -1.65 -9.59 17.04
N PHE A 161 -1.55 -9.67 15.72
CA PHE A 161 -2.64 -10.09 14.85
C PHE A 161 -2.18 -11.17 13.89
N LEU A 162 -3.05 -12.15 13.66
CA LEU A 162 -2.90 -13.11 12.58
C LEU A 162 -3.68 -12.62 11.36
N VAL A 163 -3.01 -12.56 10.21
CA VAL A 163 -3.53 -11.96 8.98
C VAL A 163 -3.56 -13.02 7.89
N GLY A 164 -4.71 -13.17 7.24
CA GLY A 164 -4.92 -14.11 6.15
C GLY A 164 -6.40 -14.32 5.86
N GLU A 165 -6.70 -15.29 5.00
CA GLU A 165 -8.06 -15.66 4.59
C GLU A 165 -8.51 -17.01 5.19
N GLY A 166 -7.71 -17.58 6.08
CA GLY A 166 -7.94 -18.90 6.67
C GLY A 166 -8.81 -18.85 7.93
N GLN A 167 -9.38 -20.00 8.30
CA GLN A 167 -10.10 -20.14 9.56
C GLN A 167 -9.13 -19.98 10.74
N GLY A 168 -9.36 -18.98 11.60
CA GLY A 168 -8.52 -18.66 12.75
C GLY A 168 -7.58 -17.45 12.57
N ASP A 169 -7.61 -16.82 11.39
CA ASP A 169 -7.03 -15.50 11.15
C ASP A 169 -7.94 -14.40 11.73
N ASP A 170 -7.37 -13.33 12.27
CA ASP A 170 -8.15 -12.28 12.95
C ASP A 170 -8.86 -11.36 11.94
N PHE A 171 -8.25 -11.15 10.76
CA PHE A 171 -8.82 -10.38 9.65
C PHE A 171 -8.05 -10.61 8.34
N SER A 172 -8.71 -10.28 7.21
CA SER A 172 -8.13 -10.31 5.87
C SER A 172 -6.94 -9.36 5.72
N VAL A 173 -6.00 -9.71 4.84
CA VAL A 173 -4.84 -8.87 4.48
C VAL A 173 -5.28 -7.46 4.07
N THR A 174 -6.42 -7.32 3.40
CA THR A 174 -6.94 -6.03 2.95
C THR A 174 -7.36 -5.10 4.09
N GLU A 175 -7.70 -5.65 5.26
CA GLU A 175 -8.17 -4.90 6.41
C GLU A 175 -7.05 -4.38 7.33
N VAL A 176 -5.81 -4.86 7.16
CA VAL A 176 -4.67 -4.53 8.05
C VAL A 176 -4.52 -3.03 8.22
N ARG A 177 -4.52 -2.28 7.11
CA ARG A 177 -4.38 -0.82 7.14
C ARG A 177 -5.48 -0.15 7.95
N LYS A 178 -6.73 -0.58 7.78
CA LYS A 178 -7.88 -0.05 8.51
C LYS A 178 -7.77 -0.33 10.00
N ARG A 179 -7.31 -1.53 10.38
CA ARG A 179 -7.11 -1.93 11.78
C ARG A 179 -6.00 -1.13 12.45
N LEU A 180 -4.84 -1.00 11.79
CA LEU A 180 -3.72 -0.20 12.29
C LEU A 180 -4.13 1.25 12.57
N MET A 181 -4.89 1.87 11.65
CA MET A 181 -5.34 3.26 11.81
C MET A 181 -6.40 3.45 12.90
N LYS A 182 -7.09 2.38 13.32
CA LYS A 182 -8.09 2.42 14.40
C LYS A 182 -7.49 2.22 15.80
N LEU A 183 -6.22 1.82 15.90
CA LEU A 183 -5.58 1.63 17.20
C LEU A 183 -5.43 2.98 17.95
N PRO A 184 -5.58 2.97 19.28
CA PRO A 184 -5.40 4.18 20.09
C PRO A 184 -3.96 4.68 20.00
N LYS A 185 -3.77 5.99 20.16
CA LYS A 185 -2.44 6.62 20.18
C LYS A 185 -1.91 6.59 21.62
N ASN A 186 -1.14 5.57 21.95
CA ASN A 186 -0.61 5.35 23.31
C ASN A 186 0.73 6.06 23.57
N ILE A 187 1.50 6.35 22.52
CA ILE A 187 2.84 6.96 22.62
C ILE A 187 3.01 8.10 21.61
N ASP A 188 3.92 9.03 21.91
CA ASP A 188 4.32 10.09 20.99
C ASP A 188 5.19 9.57 19.83
N SER A 189 5.24 10.32 18.74
CA SER A 189 6.04 10.02 17.54
C SER A 189 7.53 9.88 17.84
N LYS A 190 8.09 10.70 18.75
CA LYS A 190 9.51 10.59 19.10
C LYS A 190 9.80 9.25 19.77
N THR A 191 8.98 8.89 20.75
CA THR A 191 9.07 7.60 21.46
C THR A 191 8.92 6.43 20.51
N ALA A 192 7.95 6.49 19.58
CA ALA A 192 7.78 5.46 18.54
C ALA A 192 9.04 5.29 17.68
N ASN A 193 9.67 6.39 17.25
CA ASN A 193 10.91 6.34 16.47
C ASN A 193 12.09 5.78 17.27
N HIS A 194 12.22 6.11 18.56
CA HIS A 194 13.23 5.52 19.44
C HIS A 194 13.02 4.01 19.62
N ILE A 195 11.77 3.58 19.81
CA ILE A 195 11.43 2.15 19.90
C ILE A 195 11.76 1.44 18.58
N ALA A 196 11.38 2.02 17.44
CA ALA A 196 11.71 1.45 16.12
C ALA A 196 13.22 1.23 15.97
N LYS A 197 14.04 2.25 16.27
CA LYS A 197 15.51 2.14 16.22
C LYS A 197 16.07 1.07 17.17
N ARG A 198 15.57 1.00 18.40
CA ARG A 198 16.00 -0.02 19.38
C ARG A 198 15.65 -1.43 18.90
N LEU A 199 14.45 -1.61 18.34
CA LEU A 199 13.99 -2.89 17.81
C LEU A 199 14.67 -3.26 16.49
N ASP A 200 15.09 -2.30 15.68
CA ASP A 200 15.95 -2.53 14.52
C ASP A 200 17.35 -2.96 14.94
N ALA A 201 17.92 -2.34 15.99
CA ALA A 201 19.23 -2.73 16.54
C ALA A 201 19.24 -4.14 17.15
N LEU A 202 18.10 -4.61 17.65
CA LEU A 202 17.91 -6.00 18.12
C LEU A 202 17.65 -6.99 16.98
N GLY A 203 17.29 -6.47 15.81
CA GLY A 203 17.00 -7.21 14.60
C GLY A 203 18.30 -7.77 14.00
N VAL A 204 18.73 -8.93 14.50
CA VAL A 204 19.51 -9.87 13.69
C VAL A 204 18.58 -10.35 12.58
N GLY A 205 18.58 -9.65 11.45
CA GLY A 205 17.85 -10.04 10.25
C GLY A 205 18.43 -11.37 9.75
N MET A 206 17.70 -12.46 9.91
CA MET A 206 18.06 -13.67 9.21
C MET A 206 17.82 -13.42 7.71
N ALA A 207 18.83 -13.72 6.91
CA ALA A 207 18.80 -13.58 5.46
C ALA A 207 17.60 -14.36 4.91
N ILE A 208 16.63 -13.63 4.34
CA ILE A 208 15.71 -14.21 3.36
C ILE A 208 16.60 -14.95 2.35
N PRO A 209 16.45 -16.28 2.15
CA PRO A 209 17.14 -16.98 1.09
C PRO A 209 16.79 -16.25 -0.20
N LYS A 210 17.77 -15.59 -0.81
CA LYS A 210 17.54 -14.86 -2.06
C LYS A 210 17.27 -15.91 -3.12
N GLY A 211 16.01 -16.28 -3.29
CA GLY A 211 15.53 -16.86 -4.55
C GLY A 211 15.92 -15.91 -5.69
N PRO A 212 16.14 -16.43 -6.91
CA PRO A 212 16.60 -15.63 -8.03
C PRO A 212 15.70 -14.41 -8.21
N ILE A 213 16.28 -13.24 -7.94
CA ILE A 213 15.58 -11.96 -7.91
C ILE A 213 15.18 -11.66 -9.37
N PRO A 214 13.89 -11.47 -9.69
CA PRO A 214 13.52 -10.93 -10.99
C PRO A 214 14.10 -9.51 -11.09
N THR A 215 14.97 -9.30 -12.08
CA THR A 215 15.79 -8.10 -12.32
C THR A 215 14.97 -6.80 -12.52
N SER A 216 13.64 -6.86 -12.49
CA SER A 216 12.75 -5.73 -12.77
C SER A 216 12.34 -4.89 -11.55
N VAL A 217 12.31 -5.46 -10.33
CA VAL A 217 11.69 -4.77 -9.16
C VAL A 217 12.66 -3.79 -8.47
N ASN A 218 13.97 -3.98 -8.62
CA ASN A 218 14.99 -3.12 -8.00
C ASN A 218 15.18 -1.76 -8.69
N GLN A 219 14.61 -1.55 -9.88
CA GLN A 219 14.79 -0.30 -10.63
C GLN A 219 13.98 0.87 -10.03
N GLY A 220 12.77 0.60 -9.49
CA GLY A 220 11.91 1.62 -8.90
C GLY A 220 12.37 2.13 -7.52
N ARG A 221 12.98 1.27 -6.71
CA ARG A 221 13.49 1.64 -5.36
C ARG A 221 14.82 2.39 -5.42
N ALA A 222 15.69 2.05 -6.38
CA ALA A 222 16.95 2.77 -6.61
C ALA A 222 16.71 4.20 -7.14
N ALA A 223 15.74 4.37 -8.05
CA ALA A 223 15.36 5.67 -8.59
C ALA A 223 14.86 6.65 -7.51
N ARG A 224 14.06 6.17 -6.54
CA ARG A 224 13.58 6.99 -5.41
C ARG A 224 14.69 7.46 -4.46
N ARG A 225 15.73 6.65 -4.25
CA ARG A 225 16.88 7.03 -3.39
C ARG A 225 17.84 8.00 -4.09
N ALA A 226 17.96 7.92 -5.41
CA ALA A 226 18.78 8.84 -6.19
C ALA A 226 18.19 10.27 -6.24
N MET A 227 16.87 10.41 -6.33
CA MET A 227 16.20 11.73 -6.33
C MET A 227 16.35 12.49 -5.01
N LEU A 228 16.43 11.79 -3.88
CA LEU A 228 16.48 12.41 -2.55
C LEU A 228 17.89 12.88 -2.14
N ARG A 229 18.93 12.54 -2.91
CA ARG A 229 20.32 12.98 -2.68
C ARG A 229 20.77 14.12 -3.62
N GLY A 230 19.88 14.60 -4.48
CA GLY A 230 20.16 15.64 -5.47
C GLY A 230 19.42 16.95 -5.21
N ARG A 231 19.39 17.41 -3.95
CA ARG A 231 19.09 18.80 -3.57
C ARG A 231 20.04 19.23 -2.47
#